data_AF-M0PGB6-F1
#
_entry.id   AF-M0PGB6-F1
#
_cell.length_a   1.000
_cell.length_b   1.000
_cell.length_c   1.000
_cell.angle_alpha   90.00
_cell.angle_beta   90.00
_cell.angle_gamma   90.00
#
_symmetry.space_group_name_H-M   'P 1'
#
loop_
_entity.id
_entity.type
_entity.pdbx_description
1 polymer ?
#
loop_
_entity_poly.entity_id
_entity_poly.type
_entity_poly.pdbx_seq_one_letter_code
_entity_poly.pdbx_strand_id
1 'polypeptide(L)'
;MSLLGGASWTARRRVRGRFLGALVVGALGLVALWRPLAGGWPLGAAAVGAYVAAYAGTHLSANRPPGGATVHPTLGPANAITLFRGWLLAVLAGTLRSSPPDPRLPVALFAVAVLLDAVDGAVARRTRETVLGARLDGATDALAVLVGGAVAVGVGALPAWYLVAGGVWYAYTGSLWLRRRAGEPIYGLPPSRVRRGIGSAQFLVIAAALLPGAGGPVLAAVAGLALTVLLASFTRDWAAATGRLGRSDPPIATAEP
;
A
#
# COMPACT_ATOMS: atom_id res chain seq x y z
N MET A 1 -10.46 -37.19 -10.90
CA MET A 1 -10.56 -35.72 -11.09
C MET A 1 -11.09 -34.99 -9.83
N SER A 2 -10.64 -35.33 -8.61
CA SER A 2 -11.10 -34.66 -7.35
C SER A 2 -10.00 -34.34 -6.32
N LEU A 3 -8.76 -34.83 -6.50
CA LEU A 3 -7.68 -34.63 -5.52
C LEU A 3 -7.06 -33.21 -5.57
N LEU A 4 -6.94 -32.62 -6.76
CA LEU A 4 -6.39 -31.25 -6.93
C LEU A 4 -7.35 -30.16 -6.41
N GLY A 5 -8.66 -30.38 -6.53
CA GLY A 5 -9.70 -29.49 -6.01
C GLY A 5 -9.69 -29.42 -4.48
N GLY A 6 -9.62 -30.57 -3.81
CA GLY A 6 -9.60 -30.65 -2.33
C GLY A 6 -8.34 -30.04 -1.70
N ALA A 7 -7.17 -30.23 -2.31
CA ALA A 7 -5.92 -29.63 -1.85
C ALA A 7 -5.94 -28.09 -1.93
N SER A 8 -6.51 -27.52 -3.01
CA SER A 8 -6.63 -26.07 -3.16
C SER A 8 -7.60 -25.43 -2.16
N TRP A 9 -8.69 -26.13 -1.82
CA TRP A 9 -9.70 -25.68 -0.87
C TRP A 9 -9.18 -25.68 0.58
N THR A 10 -8.48 -26.74 0.97
CA THR A 10 -7.86 -26.82 2.31
C THR A 10 -6.76 -25.77 2.51
N ALA A 11 -5.95 -25.49 1.48
CA ALA A 11 -4.96 -24.42 1.52
C ALA A 11 -5.59 -23.04 1.70
N ARG A 12 -6.68 -22.74 0.97
CA ARG A 12 -7.45 -21.48 1.11
C ARG A 12 -8.05 -21.30 2.49
N ARG A 13 -8.56 -22.38 3.12
CA ARG A 13 -9.05 -22.32 4.51
C ARG A 13 -7.93 -22.05 5.51
N ARG A 14 -6.78 -22.71 5.37
CA ARG A 14 -5.63 -22.51 6.27
C ARG A 14 -5.08 -21.09 6.20
N VAL A 15 -4.90 -20.53 5.00
CA VAL A 15 -4.40 -19.15 4.86
C VAL A 15 -5.39 -18.13 5.43
N ARG A 16 -6.70 -18.34 5.25
CA ARG A 16 -7.74 -17.51 5.87
C ARG A 16 -7.69 -17.56 7.39
N GLY A 17 -7.57 -18.75 7.98
CA GLY A 17 -7.45 -18.89 9.44
C GLY A 17 -6.23 -18.18 10.01
N ARG A 18 -5.07 -18.30 9.34
CA ARG A 18 -3.83 -17.59 9.74
C ARG A 18 -3.97 -16.08 9.59
N PHE A 19 -4.62 -15.62 8.52
CA PHE A 19 -4.91 -14.21 8.31
C PHE A 19 -5.82 -13.65 9.39
N LEU A 20 -6.90 -14.34 9.75
CA LEU A 20 -7.78 -13.96 10.84
C LEU A 20 -7.03 -13.89 12.19
N GLY A 21 -6.16 -14.86 12.48
CA GLY A 21 -5.31 -14.81 13.67
C GLY A 21 -4.40 -13.57 13.69
N ALA A 22 -3.80 -13.21 12.55
CA ALA A 22 -3.00 -11.99 12.44
C ALA A 22 -3.83 -10.72 12.65
N LEU A 23 -5.07 -10.68 12.15
CA LEU A 23 -5.99 -9.57 12.40
C LEU A 23 -6.33 -9.42 13.88
N VAL A 24 -6.58 -10.53 14.58
CA VAL A 24 -6.83 -10.51 16.03
C VAL A 24 -5.61 -9.97 16.77
N VAL A 25 -4.41 -10.46 16.46
CA VAL A 25 -3.16 -9.95 17.08
C VAL A 25 -2.97 -8.46 16.81
N GLY A 26 -3.18 -8.01 15.57
CA GLY A 26 -3.09 -6.60 15.22
C GLY A 26 -4.11 -5.73 15.95
N ALA A 27 -5.35 -6.20 16.09
CA ALA A 27 -6.40 -5.52 16.84
C ALA A 27 -6.08 -5.46 18.35
N LEU A 28 -5.59 -6.56 18.93
CA LEU A 28 -5.13 -6.59 20.33
C LEU A 28 -3.96 -5.63 20.56
N GLY A 29 -3.04 -5.52 19.60
CA GLY A 29 -1.97 -4.51 19.64
C GLY A 29 -2.52 -3.08 19.67
N LEU A 30 -3.52 -2.77 18.85
CA LEU A 30 -4.19 -1.46 18.88
C LEU A 30 -4.92 -1.21 20.22
N VAL A 31 -5.58 -2.22 20.77
CA VAL A 31 -6.26 -2.15 22.08
C VAL A 31 -5.25 -1.92 23.20
N ALA A 32 -4.10 -2.60 23.18
CA ALA A 32 -3.04 -2.38 24.16
C ALA A 32 -2.48 -0.96 24.10
N LEU A 33 -2.45 -0.35 22.91
CA LEU A 33 -2.06 1.03 22.69
C LEU A 33 -3.16 2.05 23.03
N TRP A 34 -4.38 1.63 23.38
CA TRP A 34 -5.51 2.54 23.67
C TRP A 34 -5.25 3.47 24.86
N ARG A 35 -4.61 2.97 25.92
CA ARG A 35 -4.32 3.78 27.12
C ARG A 35 -3.35 4.94 26.86
N PRO A 36 -2.21 4.73 26.18
CA PRO A 36 -1.33 5.84 25.82
C PRO A 36 -1.87 6.71 24.67
N LEU A 37 -2.78 6.18 23.84
CA LEU A 37 -3.33 6.84 22.65
C LEU A 37 -4.84 7.09 22.85
N ALA A 38 -5.17 7.94 23.82
CA ALA A 38 -6.55 8.26 24.18
C ALA A 38 -7.29 9.07 23.11
N GLY A 39 -8.61 9.17 23.24
CA GLY A 39 -9.45 10.04 22.39
C GLY A 39 -9.85 9.40 21.05
N GLY A 40 -9.73 10.17 19.97
CA GLY A 40 -10.15 9.76 18.62
C GLY A 40 -9.15 8.89 17.87
N TRP A 41 -7.93 8.70 18.40
CA TRP A 41 -6.85 7.91 17.78
C TRP A 41 -7.32 6.54 17.26
N PRO A 42 -8.05 5.75 18.04
CA PRO A 42 -8.41 4.39 17.64
C PRO A 42 -9.37 4.36 16.45
N LEU A 43 -10.17 5.42 16.23
CA LEU A 43 -11.03 5.56 15.06
C LEU A 43 -10.21 5.77 13.79
N GLY A 44 -9.19 6.64 13.85
CA GLY A 44 -8.27 6.86 12.73
C GLY A 44 -7.50 5.59 12.37
N ALA A 45 -7.01 4.89 13.39
CA ALA A 45 -6.31 3.63 13.20
C ALA A 45 -7.23 2.50 12.69
N ALA A 46 -8.46 2.40 13.20
CA ALA A 46 -9.41 1.39 12.77
C ALA A 46 -9.80 1.54 11.29
N ALA A 47 -9.97 2.77 10.79
CA ALA A 47 -10.31 3.01 9.39
C ALA A 47 -9.23 2.48 8.43
N VAL A 48 -7.97 2.83 8.69
CA VAL A 48 -6.84 2.37 7.87
C VAL A 48 -6.56 0.87 8.08
N GLY A 49 -6.66 0.39 9.32
CA GLY A 49 -6.53 -1.04 9.63
C GLY A 49 -7.61 -1.88 8.92
N ALA A 50 -8.85 -1.41 8.88
CA ALA A 50 -9.94 -2.05 8.16
C ALA A 50 -9.69 -2.07 6.65
N TYR A 51 -9.16 -0.99 6.07
CA TYR A 51 -8.75 -0.97 4.66
C TYR A 51 -7.67 -2.02 4.36
N VAL A 52 -6.59 -2.08 5.16
CA VAL A 52 -5.52 -3.08 4.98
C VAL A 52 -6.07 -4.51 5.10
N ALA A 53 -6.91 -4.75 6.10
CA ALA A 53 -7.54 -6.04 6.32
C ALA A 53 -8.47 -6.44 5.16
N ALA A 54 -9.31 -5.52 4.68
CA ALA A 54 -10.21 -5.75 3.57
C ALA A 54 -9.43 -6.00 2.27
N TYR A 55 -8.40 -5.21 1.99
CA TYR A 55 -7.54 -5.37 0.82
C TYR A 55 -6.85 -6.73 0.83
N ALA A 56 -6.18 -7.10 1.92
CA ALA A 56 -5.52 -8.39 2.03
C ALA A 56 -6.51 -9.56 1.96
N GLY A 57 -7.63 -9.47 2.68
CA GLY A 57 -8.68 -10.50 2.75
C GLY A 57 -9.31 -10.81 1.40
N THR A 58 -9.63 -9.77 0.62
CA THR A 58 -10.21 -9.91 -0.73
C THR A 58 -9.20 -10.46 -1.75
N HIS A 59 -7.90 -10.34 -1.48
CA HIS A 59 -6.84 -10.78 -2.38
C HIS A 59 -6.14 -12.08 -1.95
N LEU A 60 -6.59 -12.78 -0.88
CA LEU A 60 -5.95 -14.01 -0.38
C LEU A 60 -5.83 -15.13 -1.43
N SER A 61 -6.72 -15.18 -2.42
CA SER A 61 -6.64 -16.13 -3.54
C SER A 61 -5.40 -15.91 -4.43
N ALA A 62 -4.80 -14.71 -4.39
CA ALA A 62 -3.56 -14.38 -5.06
C ALA A 62 -2.31 -14.83 -4.28
N ASN A 63 -2.44 -15.50 -3.12
CA ASN A 63 -1.30 -16.02 -2.36
C ASN A 63 -0.69 -17.26 -3.03
N ARG A 64 -0.14 -17.08 -4.22
CA ARG A 64 0.38 -18.10 -5.12
C ARG A 64 1.61 -17.56 -5.86
N PRO A 65 2.51 -18.42 -6.36
CA PRO A 65 3.68 -17.96 -7.10
C PRO A 65 3.29 -17.28 -8.42
N PRO A 66 4.12 -16.37 -8.96
CA PRO A 66 3.92 -15.81 -10.30
C PRO A 66 3.78 -16.93 -11.34
N GLY A 67 2.76 -16.85 -12.20
CA GLY A 67 2.47 -17.89 -13.21
C GLY A 67 1.88 -19.20 -12.68
N GLY A 68 1.88 -19.46 -11.37
CA GLY A 68 1.34 -20.69 -10.78
C GLY A 68 -0.12 -20.55 -10.33
N ALA A 69 -0.88 -21.64 -10.40
CA ALA A 69 -2.30 -21.69 -10.01
C ALA A 69 -2.53 -22.08 -8.53
N THR A 70 -1.53 -22.64 -7.86
CA THR A 70 -1.67 -23.23 -6.52
C THR A 70 -1.49 -22.20 -5.41
N VAL A 71 -2.50 -22.08 -4.54
CA VAL A 71 -2.48 -21.16 -3.40
C VAL A 71 -1.68 -21.76 -2.25
N HIS A 72 -0.76 -20.99 -1.67
CA HIS A 72 -0.01 -21.38 -0.48
C HIS A 72 -0.90 -21.39 0.77
N PRO A 73 -0.73 -22.40 1.66
CA PRO A 73 -1.54 -22.54 2.87
C PRO A 73 -1.16 -21.56 4.00
N THR A 74 -0.02 -20.87 3.87
CA THR A 74 0.49 -19.86 4.81
C THR A 74 0.68 -18.54 4.07
N LEU A 75 0.65 -17.40 4.77
CA LEU A 75 0.98 -16.10 4.16
C LEU A 75 2.45 -16.01 3.76
N GLY A 76 3.34 -16.50 4.63
CA GLY A 76 4.78 -16.41 4.44
C GLY A 76 5.35 -15.11 5.04
N PRO A 77 6.67 -15.06 5.27
CA PRO A 77 7.28 -14.00 6.05
C PRO A 77 7.23 -12.63 5.36
N ALA A 78 7.44 -12.56 4.04
CA ALA A 78 7.36 -11.30 3.30
C ALA A 78 5.96 -10.66 3.41
N ASN A 79 4.90 -11.42 3.13
CA ASN A 79 3.51 -10.94 3.26
C ASN A 79 3.18 -10.52 4.70
N ALA A 80 3.73 -11.19 5.71
CA ALA A 80 3.54 -10.81 7.11
C ALA A 80 4.22 -9.47 7.43
N ILE A 81 5.43 -9.23 6.92
CA ILE A 81 6.12 -7.94 7.06
C ILE A 81 5.31 -6.83 6.38
N THR A 82 4.81 -7.04 5.17
CA THR A 82 3.97 -6.05 4.47
C THR A 82 2.67 -5.75 5.21
N LEU A 83 2.02 -6.76 5.80
CA LEU A 83 0.84 -6.53 6.68
C LEU A 83 1.20 -5.74 7.94
N PHE A 84 2.37 -6.00 8.53
CA PHE A 84 2.86 -5.24 9.66
C PHE A 84 3.18 -3.78 9.28
N ARG A 85 3.75 -3.53 8.10
CA ARG A 85 3.88 -2.16 7.54
C ARG A 85 2.53 -1.48 7.47
N GLY A 86 1.51 -2.14 6.92
CA GLY A 86 0.14 -1.64 6.88
C GLY A 86 -0.43 -1.35 8.28
N TRP A 87 -0.12 -2.16 9.28
CA TRP A 87 -0.51 -1.92 10.67
C TRP A 87 0.19 -0.69 11.27
N LEU A 88 1.49 -0.47 10.99
CA LEU A 88 2.20 0.75 11.41
C LEU A 88 1.56 2.01 10.80
N LEU A 89 1.16 1.95 9.53
CA LEU A 89 0.43 3.04 8.87
C LEU A 89 -0.95 3.25 9.50
N ALA A 90 -1.62 2.19 9.94
CA ALA A 90 -2.86 2.31 10.71
C ALA A 90 -2.62 3.05 12.03
N VAL A 91 -1.60 2.67 12.80
CA VAL A 91 -1.24 3.39 14.03
C VAL A 91 -0.92 4.86 13.73
N LEU A 92 -0.14 5.14 12.68
CA LEU A 92 0.19 6.50 12.23
C LEU A 92 -1.07 7.32 11.91
N ALA A 93 -2.06 6.74 11.23
CA ALA A 93 -3.30 7.42 10.88
C ALA A 93 -4.12 7.88 12.10
N GLY A 94 -3.93 7.26 13.26
CA GLY A 94 -4.56 7.73 14.50
C GLY A 94 -4.13 9.14 14.92
N THR A 95 -2.93 9.58 14.52
CA THR A 95 -2.42 10.94 14.78
C THR A 95 -3.29 12.03 14.14
N LEU A 96 -4.06 11.70 13.09
CA LEU A 96 -5.02 12.62 12.46
C LEU A 96 -6.21 12.96 13.36
N ARG A 97 -6.45 12.16 14.39
CA ARG A 97 -7.60 12.29 15.28
C ARG A 97 -7.22 12.73 16.68
N SER A 98 -5.98 12.51 17.09
CA SER A 98 -5.48 12.91 18.41
C SER A 98 -3.96 13.08 18.36
N SER A 99 -3.44 14.06 19.08
CA SER A 99 -1.99 14.32 19.10
C SER A 99 -1.21 13.13 19.67
N PRO A 100 -0.04 12.79 19.10
CA PRO A 100 0.81 11.75 19.66
C PRO A 100 1.39 12.18 21.01
N PRO A 101 1.68 11.23 21.90
CA PRO A 101 2.35 11.52 23.18
C PRO A 101 3.78 12.06 22.97
N ASP A 102 4.45 11.66 21.89
CA ASP A 102 5.76 12.17 21.47
C ASP A 102 5.66 12.67 20.01
N PRO A 103 6.05 13.92 19.70
CA PRO A 103 6.04 14.45 18.32
C PRO A 103 6.94 13.69 17.34
N ARG A 104 7.87 12.85 17.81
CA ARG A 104 8.74 11.99 16.99
C ARG A 104 8.08 10.67 16.60
N LEU A 105 7.00 10.27 17.27
CA LEU A 105 6.30 9.01 17.00
C LEU A 105 5.84 8.89 15.54
N PRO A 106 5.24 9.91 14.90
CA PRO A 106 4.85 9.82 13.49
C PRO A 106 6.03 9.53 12.55
N VAL A 107 7.18 10.18 12.80
CA VAL A 107 8.42 9.96 12.02
C VAL A 107 8.89 8.53 12.17
N ALA A 108 8.95 8.03 13.41
CA ALA A 108 9.40 6.67 13.70
C ALA A 108 8.49 5.62 13.03
N LEU A 109 7.17 5.77 13.17
CA LEU A 109 6.19 4.86 12.56
C LEU A 109 6.33 4.85 11.03
N PHE A 110 6.42 6.03 10.42
CA PHE A 110 6.53 6.15 8.97
C PHE A 110 7.88 5.61 8.45
N ALA A 111 8.99 5.99 9.09
CA ALA A 111 10.32 5.54 8.70
C ALA A 111 10.46 4.02 8.83
N VAL A 112 9.98 3.41 9.92
CA VAL A 112 9.99 1.95 10.08
C VAL A 112 9.11 1.28 9.01
N ALA A 113 7.92 1.81 8.72
CA ALA A 113 7.05 1.28 7.67
C ALA A 113 7.69 1.32 6.28
N VAL A 114 8.42 2.39 5.94
CA VAL A 114 9.12 2.53 4.66
C VAL A 114 10.39 1.68 4.61
N LEU A 115 11.17 1.60 5.68
CA LEU A 115 12.41 0.80 5.68
C LEU A 115 12.12 -0.70 5.61
N LEU A 116 11.03 -1.16 6.22
CA LEU A 116 10.60 -2.56 6.15
C LEU A 116 10.20 -3.00 4.73
N ASP A 117 9.92 -2.07 3.81
CA ASP A 117 9.71 -2.35 2.39
C ASP A 117 10.92 -3.06 1.76
N ALA A 118 12.11 -2.52 1.99
CA ALA A 118 13.33 -3.13 1.49
C ALA A 118 13.55 -4.54 2.08
N VAL A 119 13.13 -4.73 3.34
CA VAL A 119 13.24 -6.01 4.05
C VAL A 119 12.27 -7.03 3.49
N ASP A 120 10.99 -6.69 3.27
CA ASP A 120 10.00 -7.64 2.75
C ASP A 120 10.39 -8.15 1.35
N GLY A 121 10.87 -7.26 0.46
CA GLY A 121 11.34 -7.63 -0.87
C GLY A 121 12.60 -8.50 -0.82
N ALA A 122 13.52 -8.22 0.11
CA ALA A 122 14.71 -9.04 0.31
C ALA A 122 14.37 -10.43 0.90
N VAL A 123 13.38 -10.50 1.78
CA VAL A 123 12.85 -11.75 2.33
C VAL A 123 12.10 -12.53 1.26
N ALA A 124 11.30 -11.87 0.42
CA ALA A 124 10.57 -12.51 -0.68
C ALA A 124 11.51 -13.22 -1.66
N ARG A 125 12.59 -12.54 -2.07
CA ARG A 125 13.64 -13.12 -2.95
C ARG A 125 14.35 -14.32 -2.34
N ARG A 126 14.48 -14.37 -1.01
CA ARG A 126 15.14 -15.48 -0.30
C ARG A 126 14.21 -16.61 0.13
N THR A 127 12.90 -16.39 0.10
CA THR A 127 11.91 -17.35 0.58
C THR A 127 10.97 -17.75 -0.55
N ARG A 128 9.99 -16.90 -0.87
CA ARG A 128 9.11 -17.05 -2.03
C ARG A 128 8.47 -15.72 -2.38
N GLU A 129 8.32 -15.48 -3.68
CA GLU A 129 7.53 -14.38 -4.22
C GLU A 129 6.09 -14.84 -4.46
N THR A 130 5.12 -13.95 -4.22
CA THR A 130 3.70 -14.26 -4.44
C THR A 130 3.00 -13.11 -5.15
N VAL A 131 1.96 -13.43 -5.92
CA VAL A 131 1.11 -12.41 -6.58
C VAL A 131 0.41 -11.54 -5.53
N LEU A 132 0.02 -12.11 -4.39
CA LEU A 132 -0.51 -11.37 -3.24
C LEU A 132 0.52 -10.37 -2.71
N GLY A 133 1.78 -10.78 -2.54
CA GLY A 133 2.84 -9.92 -2.06
C GLY A 133 3.04 -8.70 -2.95
N ALA A 134 3.14 -8.89 -4.27
CA ALA A 134 3.25 -7.79 -5.21
C ALA A 134 2.04 -6.82 -5.20
N ARG A 135 0.83 -7.33 -4.90
CA ARG A 135 -0.38 -6.50 -4.75
C ARG A 135 -0.38 -5.73 -3.42
N LEU A 136 -0.04 -6.41 -2.32
CA LEU A 136 0.06 -5.82 -1.00
C LEU A 136 1.11 -4.71 -0.96
N ASP A 137 2.26 -4.96 -1.59
CA ASP A 137 3.37 -4.02 -1.68
C ASP A 137 2.93 -2.69 -2.29
N GLY A 138 2.41 -2.72 -3.52
CA GLY A 138 1.92 -1.52 -4.20
C GLY A 138 0.76 -0.82 -3.48
N ALA A 139 -0.14 -1.57 -2.84
CA ALA A 139 -1.23 -0.98 -2.06
C ALA A 139 -0.76 -0.34 -0.75
N THR A 140 0.25 -0.93 -0.10
CA THR A 140 0.82 -0.43 1.16
C THR A 140 1.71 0.78 0.92
N ASP A 141 2.46 0.81 -0.19
CA ASP A 141 3.21 1.98 -0.63
C ASP A 141 2.31 3.18 -0.92
N ALA A 142 1.23 2.96 -1.67
CA ALA A 142 0.22 3.98 -1.93
C ALA A 142 -0.42 4.48 -0.64
N LEU A 143 -0.73 3.57 0.27
CA LEU A 143 -1.27 3.90 1.59
C LEU A 143 -0.26 4.71 2.43
N ALA A 144 1.04 4.41 2.33
CA ALA A 144 2.07 5.17 3.02
C ALA A 144 2.10 6.62 2.52
N VAL A 145 2.06 6.84 1.20
CA VAL A 145 1.99 8.19 0.62
C VAL A 145 0.72 8.93 1.10
N LEU A 146 -0.44 8.25 1.07
CA LEU A 146 -1.70 8.84 1.49
C LEU A 146 -1.74 9.19 2.98
N VAL A 147 -1.45 8.23 3.85
CA VAL A 147 -1.51 8.42 5.31
C VAL A 147 -0.43 9.39 5.76
N GLY A 148 0.81 9.18 5.33
CA GLY A 148 1.93 10.06 5.70
C GLY A 148 1.72 11.48 5.18
N GLY A 149 1.23 11.65 3.95
CA GLY A 149 0.84 12.95 3.40
C GLY A 149 -0.31 13.60 4.17
N ALA A 150 -1.34 12.84 4.55
CA ALA A 150 -2.44 13.33 5.38
C ALA A 150 -1.95 13.82 6.74
N VAL A 151 -1.06 13.07 7.40
CA VAL A 151 -0.49 13.48 8.69
C VAL A 151 0.35 14.74 8.53
N ALA A 152 1.21 14.79 7.52
CA ALA A 152 2.04 15.96 7.22
C ALA A 152 1.20 17.23 6.91
N VAL A 153 0.07 17.08 6.21
CA VAL A 153 -0.88 18.18 5.99
C VAL A 153 -1.60 18.55 7.29
N GLY A 154 -2.02 17.56 8.09
CA GLY A 154 -2.72 17.77 9.34
C GLY A 154 -1.90 18.53 10.39
N VAL A 155 -0.58 18.36 10.38
CA VAL A 155 0.35 19.12 11.24
C VAL A 155 0.84 20.43 10.60
N GLY A 156 0.37 20.77 9.40
CA GLY A 156 0.73 22.00 8.68
C GLY A 156 2.11 21.99 8.00
N ALA A 157 2.79 20.85 7.94
CA ALA A 157 4.12 20.74 7.32
C ALA A 157 4.06 20.68 5.78
N LEU A 158 2.97 20.15 5.21
CA LEU A 158 2.73 20.14 3.76
C LEU A 158 1.43 20.87 3.40
N PRO A 159 1.36 21.49 2.21
CA PRO A 159 0.10 22.06 1.72
C PRO A 159 -0.95 20.98 1.41
N ALA A 160 -2.23 21.33 1.56
CA ALA A 160 -3.34 20.40 1.33
C ALA A 160 -3.38 19.79 -0.08
N TRP A 161 -2.90 20.51 -1.11
CA TRP A 161 -2.83 19.99 -2.47
C TRP A 161 -1.88 18.78 -2.61
N TYR A 162 -0.96 18.56 -1.66
CA TYR A 162 -0.06 17.40 -1.70
C TYR A 162 -0.81 16.07 -1.56
N LEU A 163 -2.02 16.06 -0.99
CA LEU A 163 -2.85 14.86 -0.90
C LEU A 163 -3.19 14.25 -2.26
N VAL A 164 -3.08 15.02 -3.35
CA VAL A 164 -3.16 14.50 -4.71
C VAL A 164 -2.17 13.35 -4.92
N ALA A 165 -0.93 13.43 -4.39
CA ALA A 165 0.05 12.35 -4.48
C ALA A 165 -0.48 11.03 -3.91
N GLY A 166 -1.13 11.09 -2.74
CA GLY A 166 -1.76 9.94 -2.10
C GLY A 166 -2.93 9.36 -2.90
N GLY A 167 -3.62 10.20 -3.69
CA GLY A 167 -4.75 9.80 -4.53
C GLY A 167 -4.36 9.16 -5.87
N VAL A 168 -3.14 9.37 -6.38
CA VAL A 168 -2.73 8.95 -7.73
C VAL A 168 -2.91 7.45 -7.97
N TRP A 169 -2.48 6.61 -7.02
CA TRP A 169 -2.59 5.15 -7.17
C TRP A 169 -4.04 4.67 -7.15
N TYR A 170 -4.89 5.29 -6.33
CA TYR A 170 -6.32 4.96 -6.27
C TYR A 170 -7.04 5.41 -7.54
N ALA A 171 -6.70 6.58 -8.08
CA ALA A 171 -7.18 7.04 -9.39
C ALA A 171 -6.74 6.10 -10.52
N TYR A 172 -5.47 5.65 -10.49
CA TYR A 172 -4.94 4.68 -11.46
C TYR A 172 -5.74 3.38 -11.43
N THR A 173 -5.79 2.74 -10.26
CA THR A 173 -6.45 1.42 -10.08
C THR A 173 -7.95 1.50 -10.32
N GLY A 174 -8.63 2.55 -9.86
CA GLY A 174 -10.04 2.80 -10.10
C GLY A 174 -10.35 3.00 -11.59
N SER A 175 -9.51 3.76 -12.30
CA SER A 175 -9.69 3.97 -13.75
C SER A 175 -9.56 2.68 -14.55
N LEU A 176 -8.59 1.82 -14.20
CA LEU A 176 -8.42 0.52 -14.83
C LEU A 176 -9.58 -0.42 -14.49
N TRP A 177 -10.07 -0.40 -13.26
CA TRP A 177 -11.22 -1.21 -12.87
C TRP A 177 -12.50 -0.83 -13.62
N LEU A 178 -12.78 0.47 -13.78
CA LEU A 178 -13.91 0.96 -14.58
C LEU A 178 -13.80 0.49 -16.03
N ARG A 179 -12.60 0.60 -16.62
CA ARG A 179 -12.33 0.13 -17.99
C ARG A 179 -12.54 -1.37 -18.15
N ARG A 180 -12.08 -2.18 -17.19
CA ARG A 180 -12.34 -3.63 -17.21
C ARG A 180 -13.83 -3.93 -17.20
N ARG A 181 -14.60 -3.21 -16.39
CA ARG A 181 -16.06 -3.38 -16.34
C ARG A 181 -16.76 -2.94 -17.63
N ALA A 182 -16.20 -1.98 -18.34
CA ALA A 182 -16.66 -1.56 -19.66
C ALA A 182 -16.21 -2.48 -20.81
N GLY A 183 -15.43 -3.55 -20.53
CA GLY A 183 -14.88 -4.43 -21.56
C GLY A 183 -13.77 -3.78 -22.40
N GLU A 184 -13.24 -2.64 -21.97
CA GLU A 184 -12.19 -1.94 -22.68
C GLU A 184 -10.82 -2.61 -22.49
N PRO A 185 -9.95 -2.62 -23.54
CA PRO A 185 -8.64 -3.23 -23.46
C PRO A 185 -7.73 -2.49 -22.46
N ILE A 186 -6.94 -3.27 -21.73
CA ILE A 186 -5.92 -2.78 -20.80
C ILE A 186 -4.61 -3.47 -21.09
N TYR A 187 -3.53 -2.69 -21.07
CA TYR A 187 -2.21 -3.16 -21.42
C TYR A 187 -1.30 -3.22 -20.20
N GLY A 188 -0.38 -4.19 -20.18
CA GLY A 188 0.64 -4.28 -19.16
C GLY A 188 1.64 -3.13 -19.25
N LEU A 189 2.03 -2.57 -18.11
CA LEU A 189 3.14 -1.63 -18.06
C LEU A 189 4.46 -2.40 -17.92
N PRO A 190 5.47 -2.13 -18.76
CA PRO A 190 6.78 -2.72 -18.58
C PRO A 190 7.38 -2.25 -17.25
N PRO A 191 8.24 -3.07 -16.60
CA PRO A 191 8.95 -2.67 -15.41
C PRO A 191 9.80 -1.42 -15.68
N SER A 192 9.67 -0.38 -14.84
CA SER A 192 10.40 0.88 -14.96
C SER A 192 11.13 1.20 -13.66
N ARG A 193 12.45 1.35 -13.75
CA ARG A 193 13.28 1.79 -12.62
C ARG A 193 12.97 3.24 -12.21
N VAL A 194 12.49 4.06 -13.15
CA VAL A 194 12.13 5.46 -12.92
C VAL A 194 10.98 5.56 -11.90
N ARG A 195 9.96 4.70 -12.02
CA ARG A 195 8.82 4.68 -11.08
C ARG A 195 9.25 4.45 -9.64
N ARG A 196 10.26 3.60 -9.43
CA ARG A 196 10.81 3.34 -8.11
C ARG A 196 11.45 4.61 -7.52
N GLY A 197 12.25 5.32 -8.30
CA GLY A 197 12.87 6.58 -7.86
C GLY A 197 11.83 7.65 -7.51
N ILE A 198 10.76 7.77 -8.30
CA ILE A 198 9.66 8.71 -8.05
C ILE A 198 8.95 8.38 -6.73
N GLY A 199 8.61 7.10 -6.49
CA GLY A 199 8.01 6.67 -5.23
C GLY A 199 8.90 6.96 -4.03
N SER A 200 10.20 6.64 -4.12
CA SER A 200 11.17 6.96 -3.07
C SER A 200 11.26 8.46 -2.79
N ALA A 201 11.18 9.32 -3.82
CA ALA A 201 11.14 10.77 -3.62
C ALA A 201 9.91 11.21 -2.81
N GLN A 202 8.72 10.62 -3.05
CA GLN A 202 7.52 10.91 -2.25
C GLN A 202 7.72 10.52 -0.78
N PHE A 203 8.31 9.35 -0.52
CA PHE A 203 8.60 8.92 0.84
C PHE A 203 9.59 9.85 1.54
N LEU A 204 10.61 10.35 0.84
CA LEU A 204 11.57 11.29 1.42
C LEU A 204 10.93 12.64 1.74
N VAL A 205 10.07 13.17 0.87
CA VAL A 205 9.32 14.41 1.13
C VAL A 205 8.44 14.26 2.37
N ILE A 206 7.71 13.14 2.47
CA ILE A 206 6.84 12.87 3.62
C ILE A 206 7.67 12.68 4.90
N ALA A 207 8.74 11.90 4.85
CA ALA A 207 9.61 11.68 6.00
C ALA A 207 10.20 13.00 6.52
N ALA A 208 10.64 13.88 5.62
CA ALA A 208 11.11 15.22 5.97
C ALA A 208 10.00 16.08 6.58
N ALA A 209 8.78 16.03 6.02
CA ALA A 209 7.64 16.77 6.51
C ALA A 209 7.12 16.31 7.88
N LEU A 210 7.33 15.04 8.24
CA LEU A 210 6.93 14.53 9.54
C LEU A 210 7.90 14.93 10.66
N LEU A 211 9.11 15.43 10.34
CA LEU A 211 10.07 15.87 11.36
C LEU A 211 9.47 17.03 12.19
N PRO A 212 9.65 17.02 13.53
CA PRO A 212 9.18 18.11 14.37
C PRO A 212 9.75 19.47 13.92
N GLY A 213 8.86 20.44 13.68
CA GLY A 213 9.25 21.77 13.20
C GLY A 213 9.53 21.87 11.70
N ALA A 214 9.31 20.80 10.92
CA ALA A 214 9.40 20.86 9.47
C ALA A 214 8.24 21.67 8.86
N GLY A 215 8.48 22.21 7.66
CA GLY A 215 7.51 23.02 6.94
C GLY A 215 8.18 24.13 6.12
N GLY A 216 7.36 25.05 5.64
CA GLY A 216 7.83 26.27 4.98
C GLY A 216 7.97 26.16 3.46
N PRO A 217 8.35 27.28 2.81
CA PRO A 217 8.28 27.44 1.36
C PRO A 217 9.21 26.49 0.60
N VAL A 218 10.39 26.19 1.15
CA VAL A 218 11.34 25.27 0.53
C VAL A 218 10.78 23.85 0.47
N LEU A 219 10.25 23.35 1.57
CA LEU A 219 9.65 22.02 1.61
C LEU A 219 8.41 21.94 0.71
N ALA A 220 7.57 22.97 0.69
CA ALA A 220 6.43 23.06 -0.23
C ALA A 220 6.85 23.04 -1.71
N ALA A 221 7.95 23.73 -2.07
CA ALA A 221 8.48 23.73 -3.43
C ALA A 221 9.02 22.35 -3.83
N VAL A 222 9.78 21.69 -2.94
CA VAL A 222 10.28 20.32 -3.16
C VAL A 222 9.12 19.33 -3.31
N ALA A 223 8.10 19.45 -2.44
CA ALA A 223 6.89 18.64 -2.53
C ALA A 223 6.14 18.88 -3.86
N GLY A 224 6.13 20.12 -4.35
CA GLY A 224 5.50 20.50 -5.61
C GLY A 224 6.21 19.85 -6.79
N LEU A 225 7.53 19.96 -6.83
CA LEU A 225 8.36 19.31 -7.85
C LEU A 225 8.16 17.78 -7.84
N ALA A 226 8.22 17.17 -6.65
CA ALA A 226 8.03 15.73 -6.50
C ALA A 226 6.64 15.30 -7.01
N LEU A 227 5.58 16.03 -6.65
CA LEU A 227 4.22 15.79 -7.13
C LEU A 227 4.11 15.96 -8.64
N THR A 228 4.72 17.00 -9.23
CA THR A 228 4.71 17.21 -10.68
C THR A 228 5.36 16.04 -11.42
N VAL A 229 6.50 15.56 -10.95
CA VAL A 229 7.18 14.39 -11.51
C VAL A 229 6.32 13.13 -11.39
N LEU A 230 5.67 12.93 -10.24
CA LEU A 230 4.72 11.83 -10.02
C LEU A 230 3.56 11.88 -11.00
N LEU A 231 2.91 13.04 -11.15
CA LEU A 231 1.78 13.22 -12.05
C LEU A 231 2.17 13.04 -13.52
N ALA A 232 3.34 13.53 -13.92
CA ALA A 232 3.85 13.33 -15.28
C ALA A 232 4.08 11.84 -15.58
N SER A 233 4.69 11.10 -14.65
CA SER A 233 4.87 9.66 -14.79
C SER A 233 3.52 8.93 -14.82
N PHE A 234 2.60 9.29 -13.92
CA PHE A 234 1.28 8.70 -13.86
C PHE A 234 0.49 8.92 -15.16
N THR A 235 0.45 10.13 -15.70
CA THR A 235 -0.28 10.42 -16.94
C THR A 235 0.28 9.62 -18.11
N ARG A 236 1.62 9.51 -18.20
CA ARG A 236 2.28 8.67 -19.20
C ARG A 236 1.92 7.19 -19.04
N ASP A 237 2.03 6.66 -17.82
CA ASP A 237 1.74 5.26 -17.50
C ASP A 237 0.27 4.94 -17.74
N TRP A 238 -0.64 5.84 -17.38
CA TRP A 238 -2.07 5.70 -17.62
C TRP A 238 -2.39 5.73 -19.12
N ALA A 239 -1.81 6.67 -19.88
CA ALA A 239 -1.97 6.71 -21.33
C ALA A 239 -1.46 5.42 -22.00
N ALA A 240 -0.32 4.88 -21.54
CA ALA A 240 0.20 3.59 -22.00
C ALA A 240 -0.74 2.43 -21.63
N ALA A 241 -1.20 2.33 -20.39
CA ALA A 241 -2.06 1.25 -19.92
C ALA A 241 -3.45 1.24 -20.59
N THR A 242 -3.90 2.41 -21.06
CA THR A 242 -5.19 2.61 -21.76
C THR A 242 -5.09 2.58 -23.29
N GLY A 243 -3.90 2.29 -23.84
CA GLY A 243 -3.68 2.14 -25.29
C GLY A 243 -3.53 3.46 -26.06
N ARG A 244 -3.55 4.62 -25.37
CA ARG A 244 -3.47 5.95 -26.01
C ARG A 244 -2.11 6.27 -26.62
N LEU A 245 -1.06 5.54 -26.25
CA LEU A 245 0.29 5.73 -26.79
C LEU A 245 0.63 4.79 -27.95
N GLY A 246 -0.35 4.04 -28.49
CA GLY A 246 -0.12 3.07 -29.57
C GLY A 246 0.72 1.88 -29.08
N ARG A 247 0.07 0.77 -28.73
CA ARG A 247 0.77 -0.45 -28.30
C ARG A 247 0.64 -1.57 -29.31
N SER A 248 1.75 -2.25 -29.56
CA SER A 248 1.84 -3.45 -30.39
C SER A 248 1.59 -4.75 -29.61
N ASP A 249 1.66 -4.71 -28.29
CA ASP A 249 1.48 -5.88 -27.43
C ASP A 249 -0.01 -6.22 -27.25
N PRO A 250 -0.38 -7.50 -27.13
CA PRO A 250 -1.77 -7.89 -26.92
C PRO A 250 -2.30 -7.33 -25.59
N PRO A 251 -3.60 -6.96 -25.53
CA PRO A 251 -4.25 -6.60 -24.27
C PRO A 251 -4.14 -7.72 -23.24
N ILE A 252 -4.07 -7.37 -21.95
CA ILE A 252 -4.17 -8.35 -20.88
C ILE A 252 -5.57 -8.96 -20.94
N ALA A 253 -5.64 -10.28 -21.14
CA ALA A 253 -6.90 -11.01 -21.13
C ALA A 253 -7.70 -10.67 -19.87
N THR A 254 -8.97 -10.32 -20.04
CA THR A 254 -9.92 -10.18 -18.93
C THR A 254 -10.05 -11.54 -18.26
N ALA A 255 -9.30 -11.78 -17.19
CA ALA A 255 -9.54 -12.95 -16.35
C ALA A 255 -10.98 -12.83 -15.85
N GLU A 256 -11.81 -13.82 -16.18
CA GLU A 256 -13.20 -13.93 -15.73
C GLU A 256 -13.31 -13.77 -14.20
N PRO A 257 -14.44 -13.21 -13.72
CA PRO A 257 -14.67 -12.87 -12.31
C PRO A 257 -14.47 -14.02 -11.32
#